data_AF-A0A963BSY0-F1
#
_entry.id   AF-A0A963BSY0-F1
#
_cell.length_a   1.000
_cell.length_b   1.000
_cell.length_c   1.000
_cell.angle_alpha   90.00
_cell.angle_beta   90.00
_cell.angle_gamma   90.00
#
_symmetry.space_group_name_H-M   'P 1'
#
loop_
_entity.id
_entity.type
_entity.pdbx_description
1 polymer ?
#
loop_
_entity_poly.entity_id
_entity_poly.type
_entity_poly.pdbx_seq_one_letter_code
_entity_poly.pdbx_strand_id
1 'polypeptide(L)'
;MITSLNLIRNIGQFDSVTNTSQFAPLTLIYAENGRGKTTLSAILRSLATGDPIPIIERRRLAAQHPPHVIVACTGGPPDAM
;
A
#
# COMPACT_ATOMS: atom_id res chain seq x y z
N MET A 1 4.62 8.54 -11.99
CA MET A 1 5.63 7.75 -11.28
C MET A 1 5.28 7.69 -9.80
N ILE A 2 5.38 6.53 -9.14
CA ILE A 2 5.10 6.40 -7.70
C ILE A 2 6.32 6.94 -6.93
N THR A 3 6.11 7.87 -6.00
CA THR A 3 7.20 8.53 -5.24
C THR A 3 7.34 8.00 -3.82
N SER A 4 6.23 7.70 -3.12
CA SER A 4 6.27 7.19 -1.75
C SER A 4 4.94 6.58 -1.29
N LEU A 5 4.98 5.75 -0.24
CA LEU A 5 3.81 5.23 0.47
C LEU A 5 3.63 6.00 1.79
N ASN A 6 2.87 7.09 1.76
CA ASN A 6 2.78 8.00 2.91
C ASN A 6 2.04 7.36 4.11
N LEU A 7 1.08 6.48 3.83
CA LEU A 7 0.33 5.75 4.86
C LEU A 7 -0.02 4.35 4.38
N ILE A 8 0.14 3.35 5.25
CA ILE A 8 -0.46 2.02 5.13
C ILE A 8 -1.09 1.68 6.46
N ARG A 9 -2.41 1.45 6.49
CA ARG A 9 -3.14 1.19 7.74
C ARG A 9 -4.11 0.01 7.59
N ASN A 10 -4.15 -0.85 8.61
CA ASN A 10 -5.08 -1.98 8.75
C ASN A 10 -5.03 -3.03 7.61
N ILE A 11 -3.85 -3.30 7.04
CA ILE A 11 -3.71 -4.24 5.92
C ILE A 11 -2.65 -5.29 6.23
N GLY A 12 -3.05 -6.56 6.24
CA GLY A 12 -2.20 -7.69 6.58
C GLY A 12 -1.52 -7.46 7.92
N GLN A 13 -0.19 -7.45 7.92
CA GLN A 13 0.62 -7.22 9.12
C GLN A 13 0.92 -5.74 9.40
N PHE A 14 0.45 -4.81 8.56
CA PHE A 14 0.59 -3.38 8.78
C PHE A 14 -0.57 -2.85 9.61
N ASP A 15 -0.27 -2.35 10.81
CA ASP A 15 -1.25 -1.69 11.67
C ASP A 15 -1.38 -0.22 11.27
N SER A 16 -0.32 0.57 11.47
CA SER A 16 -0.19 1.94 10.97
C SER A 16 1.27 2.23 10.66
N VAL A 17 1.61 2.24 9.37
CA VAL A 17 2.94 2.63 8.86
C VAL A 17 2.84 4.01 8.24
N THR A 18 3.72 4.91 8.66
CA THR A 18 3.82 6.28 8.14
C THR A 18 5.26 6.57 7.74
N ASN A 19 5.46 7.60 6.91
CA ASN A 19 6.79 8.11 6.55
C ASN A 19 7.72 7.04 5.93
N THR A 20 7.24 6.29 4.92
CA THR A 20 8.12 5.37 4.20
C THR A 20 9.13 6.13 3.34
N SER A 21 10.27 5.48 3.08
CA SER A 21 11.31 5.98 2.18
C SER A 21 10.76 6.35 0.79
N GLN A 22 11.40 7.34 0.14
CA GLN A 22 11.10 7.66 -1.26
C GLN A 22 11.56 6.51 -2.17
N PHE A 23 10.78 6.25 -3.22
CA PHE A 23 11.14 5.30 -4.26
C PHE A 23 12.10 5.93 -5.26
N ALA A 24 13.16 5.19 -5.56
CA ALA A 24 14.06 5.46 -6.68
C ALA A 24 13.59 4.67 -7.92
N PRO A 25 14.10 4.99 -9.13
CA PRO A 25 13.78 4.24 -10.36
C PRO A 25 13.92 2.72 -10.22
N LEU A 26 14.87 2.27 -9.39
CA LEU A 26 14.94 0.91 -8.88
C LEU A 26 14.91 0.94 -7.35
N THR A 27 13.93 0.26 -6.75
CA THR A 27 13.81 0.12 -5.29
C THR A 27 13.73 -1.36 -4.93
N LEU A 28 14.65 -1.85 -4.08
CA LEU A 28 14.61 -3.21 -3.57
C LEU A 28 13.83 -3.28 -2.26
N ILE A 29 12.78 -4.09 -2.23
CA ILE A 29 12.00 -4.38 -1.02
C ILE A 29 12.29 -5.83 -0.62
N TYR A 30 12.92 -6.02 0.55
CA TYR A 30 13.27 -7.34 1.07
C TYR A 30 12.79 -7.50 2.52
N ALA A 31 12.40 -8.72 2.88
CA ALA A 31 12.06 -9.14 4.24
C ALA A 31 11.88 -10.66 4.29
N GLU A 32 11.75 -11.24 5.47
CA GLU A 32 11.38 -12.65 5.68
C GLU A 32 9.94 -12.96 5.22
N ASN A 33 9.60 -14.25 5.18
CA ASN A 33 8.22 -14.69 4.92
C ASN A 33 7.27 -14.18 6.00
N GLY A 34 6.03 -13.84 5.60
CA GLY A 34 5.03 -13.29 6.50
C GLY A 34 5.24 -11.82 6.90
N ARG A 35 6.26 -11.12 6.38
CA ARG A 35 6.56 -9.71 6.73
C ARG A 35 5.85 -8.66 5.84
N GLY A 36 4.82 -9.04 5.09
CA GLY A 36 4.02 -8.08 4.32
C GLY A 36 4.52 -7.75 2.91
N LYS A 37 5.51 -8.48 2.37
CA LYS A 37 5.96 -8.30 0.96
C LYS A 37 4.81 -8.48 -0.05
N THR A 38 4.07 -9.58 0.06
CA THR A 38 2.88 -9.84 -0.78
C THR A 38 1.74 -8.85 -0.51
N THR A 39 1.74 -8.20 0.65
CA THR A 39 0.79 -7.13 0.97
C THR A 39 1.15 -5.85 0.22
N LEU A 40 2.43 -5.50 0.14
CA LEU A 40 2.90 -4.38 -0.69
C LEU A 40 2.62 -4.63 -2.17
N SER A 41 2.83 -5.85 -2.68
CA SER A 41 2.47 -6.17 -4.07
C SER A 41 0.96 -6.06 -4.33
N ALA A 42 0.11 -6.44 -3.38
CA ALA A 42 -1.35 -6.26 -3.49
C ALA A 42 -1.76 -4.78 -3.52
N ILE A 43 -1.10 -3.93 -2.74
CA ILE A 43 -1.32 -2.48 -2.75
C ILE A 43 -0.94 -1.90 -4.12
N LEU A 44 0.24 -2.23 -4.64
CA LEU A 44 0.69 -1.76 -5.95
C LEU A 44 -0.20 -2.30 -7.09
N ARG A 45 -0.67 -3.54 -6.97
CA ARG A 45 -1.63 -4.12 -7.93
C ARG A 45 -2.95 -3.34 -7.93
N SER A 46 -3.50 -3.09 -6.75
CA SER A 46 -4.74 -2.32 -6.60
C SER A 46 -4.61 -0.90 -7.18
N LEU A 47 -3.48 -0.23 -6.92
CA LEU A 47 -3.18 1.08 -7.49
C LEU A 47 -3.12 1.02 -9.03
N ALA A 48 -2.50 -0.01 -9.60
CA ALA A 48 -2.35 -0.14 -11.05
C ALA A 48 -3.66 -0.48 -11.77
N THR A 49 -4.56 -1.23 -11.14
CA THR A 49 -5.82 -1.68 -11.76
C THR A 49 -7.04 -0.84 -11.38
N GLY A 50 -6.94 -0.01 -10.32
CA GLY A 50 -8.08 0.67 -9.71
C GLY A 50 -9.02 -0.26 -8.94
N ASP A 51 -8.70 -1.55 -8.83
CA ASP A 51 -9.52 -2.54 -8.11
C ASP A 51 -9.13 -2.57 -6.62
N PRO A 52 -10.03 -2.29 -5.68
CA PRO A 52 -9.74 -2.29 -4.25
C PRO A 52 -9.74 -3.69 -3.61
N ILE A 53 -10.29 -4.72 -4.26
CA ILE A 53 -10.42 -6.09 -3.72
C ILE A 53 -9.10 -6.64 -3.14
N PRO A 54 -7.93 -6.50 -3.81
CA PRO A 54 -6.65 -7.00 -3.29
C PRO A 54 -6.27 -6.46 -1.91
N ILE A 55 -6.72 -5.24 -1.58
CA ILE A 55 -6.50 -4.56 -0.30
C ILE A 55 -7.60 -4.95 0.70
N ILE A 56 -8.87 -4.92 0.29
CA ILE A 56 -10.03 -5.19 1.16
C ILE A 56 -9.96 -6.60 1.76
N GLU A 57 -9.67 -7.61 0.94
CA GLU A 57 -9.55 -9.01 1.39
C GLU A 57 -8.39 -9.23 2.36
N ARG A 58 -7.44 -8.30 2.41
CA ARG A 58 -6.28 -8.32 3.31
C ARG A 58 -6.50 -7.44 4.54
N ARG A 59 -7.74 -7.10 4.91
CA ARG A 59 -8.01 -6.38 6.17
C ARG A 59 -7.34 -7.09 7.35
N ARG A 60 -6.61 -6.33 8.15
CA ARG A 60 -5.96 -6.82 9.37
C ARG A 60 -7.02 -7.38 10.33
N LEU A 61 -6.75 -8.55 10.90
CA LEU A 61 -7.62 -9.17 11.90
C LEU A 61 -7.80 -8.24 13.10
N ALA A 62 -9.03 -8.15 13.61
CA ALA A 62 -9.43 -7.28 14.72
C ALA A 62 -9.25 -5.76 14.50
N ALA A 63 -8.91 -5.30 13.30
CA ALA A 63 -8.86 -3.86 13.01
C ALA A 63 -10.27 -3.26 13.05
N GLN A 64 -10.44 -2.17 13.80
CA GLN A 64 -11.73 -1.47 13.95
C GLN A 64 -12.09 -0.63 12.72
N HIS A 65 -11.07 -0.18 11.98
CA HIS A 65 -11.23 0.68 10.81
C HIS A 65 -10.92 -0.10 9.53
N PRO A 66 -11.49 0.31 8.38
CA PRO A 66 -11.18 -0.31 7.10
C PRO A 66 -9.70 -0.13 6.74
N PRO A 67 -9.18 -0.97 5.82
CA PRO A 67 -7.94 -0.73 5.11
C PRO A 67 -7.83 0.69 4.55
N HIS A 68 -6.68 1.33 4.70
CA HIS A 68 -6.43 2.64 4.13
C HIS A 68 -4.97 2.78 3.69
N VAL A 69 -4.75 3.29 2.49
CA VAL A 69 -3.42 3.55 1.93
C VAL A 69 -3.40 4.92 1.28
N ILE A 70 -2.35 5.70 1.54
CA ILE A 70 -2.08 6.95 0.85
C ILE A 70 -0.78 6.77 0.07
N VAL A 71 -0.87 6.93 -1.26
CA VAL A 71 0.27 6.83 -2.17
C VAL A 71 0.52 8.19 -2.80
N ALA A 72 1.77 8.64 -2.78
CA ALA A 72 2.18 9.81 -3.54
C ALA A 72 2.65 9.36 -4.94
N CYS A 73 2.09 10.00 -5.96
CA CYS A 73 2.39 9.73 -7.37
C CYS A 73 2.52 11.04 -8.12
N THR A 74 3.49 11.14 -9.03
CA THR A 74 3.53 12.18 -10.06
C THR A 74 2.74 11.74 -11.29
N GLY A 75 1.80 12.56 -11.75
CA GLY A 75 0.98 12.26 -12.94
C GLY A 75 0.00 11.09 -12.77
N GLY A 76 -0.60 10.94 -11.59
CA GLY A 76 -1.67 9.96 -11.34
C GLY A 76 -3.00 10.37 -11.98
N PRO A 77 -4.01 9.47 -11.98
CA PRO A 77 -5.37 9.82 -12.39
C PRO A 77 -5.90 11.02 -11.57
N PRO A 78 -6.77 11.87 -12.14
CA PRO A 78 -7.29 13.05 -11.46
C PRO A 78 -7.98 12.66 -10.13
N ASP A 79 -7.97 13.58 -9.17
CA ASP A 79 -8.62 13.39 -7.87
C ASP A 79 -10.07 12.91 -8.06
N ALA A 80 -10.47 11.91 -7.28
CA ALA A 80 -11.85 11.44 -7.27
C ALA A 80 -12.74 12.58 -6.76
N MET A 81 -13.49 13.17 -7.68
CA MET A 81 -14.48 14.24 -7.44
C MET A 81 -15.72 13.68 -6.74
#